data_AF-A0A7T4C3C3-F1
#
_entry.id   AF-A0A7T4C3C3-F1
#
_cell.length_a   1.000
_cell.length_b   1.000
_cell.length_c   1.000
_cell.angle_alpha   90.00
_cell.angle_beta   90.00
_cell.angle_gamma   90.00
#
_symmetry.space_group_name_H-M   'P 1'
#
loop_
_entity.id
_entity.type
_entity.pdbx_description
1 polymer ?
#
loop_
_entity_poly.entity_id
_entity_poly.type
_entity_poly.pdbx_seq_one_letter_code
_entity_poly.pdbx_strand_id
1 'polypeptide(L)'
;MPIELALTFHGLEYESFSSFLHERDKKFTTCDKDDIYDYLLELRLNGNFEQLIEHTSKEVFHVLFQNRVLMLVFNTMMANALEREHTVESKSDDLIRKNGKLKRKNIPSWVRKAVYFRDRGRCVLCNKDLSGTLNLDNVANYDHIVPLSNFGFNDISNMQLLCKECNQNDKHGGDATTSSFYHSWY
;
A
#
# COMPACT_ATOMS: atom_id res chain seq x y z
N MET A 1 -25.31 -10.30 -9.69
CA MET A 1 -24.80 -9.37 -8.66
C MET A 1 -23.41 -8.88 -9.03
N PRO A 2 -23.00 -7.64 -8.71
CA PRO A 2 -21.65 -7.14 -9.04
C PRO A 2 -20.50 -8.03 -8.52
N ILE A 3 -20.67 -8.65 -7.35
CA ILE A 3 -19.67 -9.56 -6.79
C ILE A 3 -19.47 -10.84 -7.63
N GLU A 4 -20.52 -11.37 -8.24
CA GLU A 4 -20.46 -12.56 -9.09
C GLU A 4 -19.69 -12.29 -10.38
N LEU A 5 -19.79 -11.07 -10.92
CA LEU A 5 -18.97 -10.64 -12.06
C LEU A 5 -17.48 -10.66 -11.69
N ALA A 6 -17.14 -10.21 -10.48
CA ALA A 6 -15.76 -10.23 -9.99
C ALA A 6 -15.26 -11.67 -9.75
N LEU A 7 -16.07 -12.53 -9.12
CA LEU A 7 -15.75 -13.95 -8.93
C LEU A 7 -15.50 -14.65 -10.27
N THR A 8 -16.38 -14.41 -11.26
CA THR A 8 -16.23 -14.93 -12.62
C THR A 8 -14.96 -14.42 -13.29
N PHE A 9 -14.67 -13.12 -13.20
CA PHE A 9 -13.46 -12.52 -13.77
C PHE A 9 -12.17 -13.15 -13.22
N HIS A 10 -12.14 -13.44 -11.92
CA HIS A 10 -11.00 -14.11 -11.28
C HIS A 10 -11.01 -15.64 -11.40
N GLY A 11 -11.98 -16.22 -12.12
CA GLY A 11 -12.09 -17.67 -12.31
C GLY A 11 -12.33 -18.45 -11.01
N LEU A 12 -12.94 -17.81 -10.01
CA LEU A 12 -13.29 -18.45 -8.74
C LEU A 12 -14.62 -19.18 -8.94
N GLU A 13 -14.70 -20.45 -8.57
CA GLU A 13 -15.98 -21.16 -8.50
C GLU A 13 -16.84 -20.53 -7.40
N TYR A 14 -18.16 -20.45 -7.59
CA TYR A 14 -19.08 -19.92 -6.59
C TYR A 14 -20.50 -20.40 -6.88
N GLU A 15 -21.34 -20.44 -5.85
CA GLU A 15 -22.78 -20.60 -6.03
C GLU A 15 -23.40 -19.27 -6.48
N SER A 16 -24.16 -19.26 -7.57
CA SER A 16 -24.84 -18.04 -8.01
C SER A 16 -25.92 -17.61 -7.02
N PHE A 17 -26.16 -16.31 -6.90
CA PHE A 17 -27.23 -15.76 -6.06
C PHE A 17 -28.60 -16.31 -6.47
N SER A 18 -28.80 -16.55 -7.78
CA SER A 18 -30.04 -17.16 -8.27
C SER A 18 -30.20 -18.61 -7.80
N SER A 19 -29.12 -19.39 -7.75
CA SER A 19 -29.12 -20.75 -7.22
C SER A 19 -29.40 -20.73 -5.71
N PHE A 20 -28.69 -19.87 -4.98
CA PHE A 20 -28.83 -19.71 -3.54
C PHE A 20 -30.26 -19.36 -3.11
N LEU A 21 -30.93 -18.49 -3.86
CA LEU A 21 -32.34 -18.16 -3.64
C LEU A 21 -33.26 -19.34 -3.97
N HIS A 22 -32.99 -20.06 -5.06
CA HIS A 22 -33.79 -21.21 -5.47
C HIS A 22 -33.75 -22.33 -4.42
N GLU A 23 -32.60 -22.56 -3.77
CA GLU A 23 -32.48 -23.52 -2.66
C GLU A 23 -33.32 -23.14 -1.43
N ARG A 24 -33.73 -21.87 -1.32
CA ARG A 24 -34.55 -21.32 -0.23
C ARG A 24 -36.00 -21.05 -0.64
N ASP A 25 -36.43 -21.60 -1.79
CA ASP A 25 -37.76 -21.36 -2.38
C ASP A 25 -38.08 -19.87 -2.63
N LYS A 26 -37.04 -19.06 -2.84
CA LYS A 26 -37.15 -17.62 -3.12
C LYS A 26 -36.84 -17.31 -4.57
N LYS A 27 -37.43 -16.21 -5.06
CA LYS A 27 -37.16 -15.65 -6.39
C LYS A 27 -36.48 -14.30 -6.26
N PHE A 28 -35.77 -13.89 -7.30
CA PHE A 28 -35.14 -12.57 -7.35
C PHE A 28 -36.14 -11.42 -7.16
N THR A 29 -37.40 -11.59 -7.58
CA THR A 29 -38.46 -10.57 -7.40
C THR A 29 -38.97 -10.46 -5.97
N THR A 30 -38.68 -11.44 -5.12
CA THR A 30 -39.17 -11.51 -3.73
C THR A 30 -38.04 -11.50 -2.72
N CYS A 31 -36.79 -11.35 -3.15
CA CYS A 31 -35.66 -11.28 -2.24
C CYS A 31 -35.60 -9.93 -1.53
N ASP A 32 -35.06 -9.93 -0.32
CA ASP A 32 -34.83 -8.74 0.48
C ASP A 32 -33.33 -8.53 0.77
N LYS A 33 -33.02 -7.62 1.70
CA LYS A 33 -31.64 -7.33 2.09
C LYS A 33 -31.02 -8.47 2.89
N ASP A 34 -31.81 -9.18 3.69
CA ASP A 34 -31.32 -10.26 4.54
C ASP A 34 -30.85 -11.42 3.66
N ASP A 35 -31.57 -11.71 2.57
CA ASP A 35 -31.14 -12.69 1.55
C ASP A 35 -29.76 -12.35 0.95
N ILE A 36 -29.50 -11.06 0.70
CA ILE A 36 -28.21 -10.60 0.16
C ILE A 36 -27.12 -10.74 1.22
N TYR A 37 -27.40 -10.41 2.49
CA TYR A 37 -26.44 -10.57 3.57
C TYR A 37 -26.11 -12.04 3.80
N ASP A 38 -27.11 -12.92 3.81
CA ASP A 38 -26.93 -14.36 3.96
C ASP A 38 -26.11 -14.94 2.82
N TYR A 39 -26.38 -14.50 1.58
CA TYR A 39 -25.57 -14.91 0.43
C TYR A 39 -24.11 -14.46 0.53
N LEU A 40 -23.87 -13.20 0.92
CA LEU A 40 -22.51 -12.69 1.11
C LEU A 40 -21.79 -13.40 2.28
N LEU A 41 -22.52 -13.80 3.31
CA LEU A 41 -21.99 -14.60 4.40
C LEU A 41 -21.63 -16.01 3.93
N GLU A 42 -22.47 -16.64 3.11
CA GLU A 42 -22.20 -17.96 2.54
C GLU A 42 -20.94 -17.94 1.64
N LEU A 43 -20.80 -16.95 0.76
CA LEU A 43 -19.58 -16.74 -0.04
C LEU A 43 -18.33 -16.55 0.83
N ARG A 44 -18.49 -15.99 2.02
CA ARG A 44 -17.42 -15.81 3.00
C ARG A 44 -17.07 -17.11 3.72
N LEU A 45 -18.08 -17.86 4.16
CA LEU A 45 -17.89 -19.15 4.83
C LEU A 45 -17.23 -20.18 3.90
N ASN A 46 -17.56 -20.13 2.62
CA ASN A 46 -16.95 -20.97 1.59
C ASN A 46 -15.56 -20.46 1.12
N GLY A 47 -15.13 -19.29 1.60
CA GLY A 47 -13.81 -18.70 1.35
C GLY A 47 -13.64 -18.07 -0.03
N ASN A 48 -14.68 -18.06 -0.88
CA ASN A 48 -14.64 -17.44 -2.20
C ASN A 48 -14.49 -15.91 -2.08
N PHE A 49 -15.15 -15.31 -1.08
CA PHE A 49 -15.04 -13.89 -0.79
C PHE A 49 -13.61 -13.52 -0.38
N GLU A 50 -13.01 -14.27 0.54
CA GLU A 50 -11.63 -14.06 1.00
C GLU A 50 -10.63 -14.16 -0.15
N GLN A 51 -10.75 -15.18 -1.01
CA GLN A 51 -9.89 -15.33 -2.19
C GLN A 51 -10.04 -14.16 -3.16
N LEU A 52 -11.27 -13.72 -3.41
CA LEU A 52 -11.54 -12.57 -4.26
C LEU A 52 -10.88 -11.30 -3.70
N ILE A 53 -11.06 -11.04 -2.40
CA ILE A 53 -10.44 -9.90 -1.73
C ILE A 53 -8.92 -9.99 -1.79
N GLU A 54 -8.33 -11.18 -1.58
CA GLU A 54 -6.89 -11.36 -1.66
C GLU A 54 -6.35 -11.04 -3.06
N HIS A 55 -6.98 -11.55 -4.12
CA HIS A 55 -6.60 -11.28 -5.50
C HIS A 55 -6.72 -9.80 -5.85
N THR A 56 -7.91 -9.23 -5.59
CA THR A 56 -8.19 -7.83 -5.86
C THR A 56 -7.23 -6.92 -5.11
N SER A 57 -6.94 -7.22 -3.84
CA SER A 57 -6.02 -6.43 -3.02
C SER A 57 -4.60 -6.43 -3.59
N LYS A 58 -4.11 -7.59 -4.08
CA LYS A 58 -2.78 -7.69 -4.70
C LYS A 58 -2.69 -6.86 -5.99
N GLU A 59 -3.72 -6.89 -6.82
CA GLU A 59 -3.78 -6.12 -8.07
C GLU A 59 -3.86 -4.62 -7.82
N VAL A 60 -4.77 -4.20 -6.93
CA VAL A 60 -4.89 -2.80 -6.52
C VAL A 60 -3.58 -2.32 -5.92
N PHE A 61 -2.97 -3.10 -5.01
CA PHE A 61 -1.67 -2.76 -4.45
C PHE A 61 -0.61 -2.63 -5.54
N HIS A 62 -0.54 -3.55 -6.51
CA HIS A 62 0.42 -3.49 -7.60
C HIS A 62 0.34 -2.18 -8.39
N VAL A 63 -0.87 -1.72 -8.69
CA VAL A 63 -1.09 -0.46 -9.43
C VAL A 63 -0.79 0.75 -8.56
N LEU A 64 -1.37 0.81 -7.35
CA LEU A 64 -1.25 1.97 -6.49
C LEU A 64 0.16 2.15 -5.94
N PHE A 65 0.84 1.05 -5.60
CA PHE A 65 2.20 1.09 -5.04
C PHE A 65 3.19 1.75 -6.00
N GLN A 66 2.99 1.64 -7.31
CA GLN A 66 3.85 2.31 -8.31
C GLN A 66 3.67 3.84 -8.33
N ASN A 67 2.52 4.34 -7.88
CA ASN A 67 2.23 5.77 -7.90
C ASN A 67 2.79 6.47 -6.65
N ARG A 68 4.04 6.93 -6.74
CA ARG A 68 4.74 7.67 -5.68
C ARG A 68 4.01 8.95 -5.25
N VAL A 69 3.32 9.65 -6.15
CA VAL A 69 2.54 10.84 -5.80
C VAL A 69 1.37 10.46 -4.90
N LEU A 70 0.67 9.38 -5.24
CA LEU A 70 -0.36 8.82 -4.37
C LEU A 70 0.24 8.35 -3.04
N MET A 71 1.40 7.68 -3.05
CA MET A 71 2.08 7.29 -1.81
C MET A 71 2.43 8.50 -0.95
N LEU A 72 2.89 9.61 -1.53
CA LEU A 72 3.13 10.86 -0.81
C LEU A 72 1.83 11.38 -0.17
N VAL A 73 0.75 11.53 -0.95
CA VAL A 73 -0.53 12.03 -0.43
C VAL A 73 -1.07 11.14 0.70
N PHE A 74 -1.06 9.82 0.49
CA PHE A 74 -1.50 8.85 1.48
C PHE A 74 -0.67 8.94 2.77
N ASN A 75 0.66 8.95 2.65
CA ASN A 75 1.53 8.99 3.82
C ASN A 75 1.45 10.33 4.55
N THR A 76 1.24 11.44 3.85
CA THR A 76 0.97 12.75 4.47
C THR A 76 -0.35 12.73 5.24
N MET A 77 -1.41 12.15 4.67
CA MET A 77 -2.70 12.01 5.36
C MET A 77 -2.57 11.17 6.64
N MET A 78 -1.86 10.05 6.57
CA MET A 78 -1.61 9.17 7.72
C MET A 78 -0.75 9.86 8.78
N ALA A 79 0.30 10.58 8.39
CA ALA A 79 1.13 11.36 9.30
C ALA A 79 0.31 12.43 10.04
N ASN A 80 -0.57 13.15 9.33
CA ASN A 80 -1.47 14.13 9.94
C ASN A 80 -2.49 13.49 10.88
N ALA A 81 -2.96 12.27 10.59
CA ALA A 81 -3.82 11.53 11.51
C ALA A 81 -3.06 11.15 12.80
N LEU A 82 -1.85 10.60 12.66
CA LEU A 82 -0.99 10.25 13.79
C LEU A 82 -0.60 11.47 14.63
N GLU A 83 -0.34 12.62 14.00
CA GLU A 83 -0.06 13.87 14.70
C GLU A 83 -1.27 14.35 15.50
N ARG A 84 -2.49 14.27 14.93
CA ARG A 84 -3.73 14.68 15.62
C ARG A 84 -4.11 13.75 16.77
N GLU A 85 -3.93 12.45 16.59
CA GLU A 85 -4.26 11.43 17.60
C GLU A 85 -3.17 11.28 18.66
N HIS A 86 -2.02 11.93 18.49
CA HIS A 86 -0.94 11.88 19.47
C HIS A 86 -1.37 12.52 20.79
N THR A 87 -1.56 11.69 21.81
CA THR A 87 -1.66 12.14 23.20
C THR A 87 -0.28 12.24 23.81
N VAL A 88 0.01 13.33 24.52
CA VAL A 88 1.29 13.58 25.22
C VAL A 88 1.57 12.51 26.30
N GLU A 89 0.53 11.78 26.71
CA GLU A 89 0.61 10.66 27.67
C GLU A 89 0.93 9.30 27.04
N SER A 90 1.20 9.23 25.73
CA SER A 90 1.60 7.98 25.09
C SER A 90 2.87 7.44 25.75
N LYS A 91 2.70 6.35 26.51
CA LYS A 91 3.83 5.64 27.14
C LYS A 91 4.79 5.25 26.02
N SER A 92 6.03 5.72 26.12
CA SER A 92 7.08 5.27 25.22
C SER A 92 7.18 3.76 25.32
N ASP A 93 7.07 3.10 24.18
CA ASP A 93 7.19 1.65 24.03
C ASP A 93 8.20 1.34 22.91
N ASP A 94 8.43 0.08 22.59
CA ASP A 94 9.38 -0.38 21.57
C ASP A 94 9.12 0.17 20.17
N LEU A 95 7.92 0.65 19.90
CA LEU A 95 7.49 1.19 18.62
C LEU A 95 7.39 2.73 18.59
N ILE A 96 7.03 3.36 19.71
CA ILE A 96 6.66 4.79 19.76
C ILE A 96 7.57 5.55 20.75
N ARG A 97 8.02 6.74 20.36
CA ARG A 97 8.77 7.66 21.24
C ARG A 97 7.79 8.42 22.15
N LYS A 98 8.31 9.05 23.22
CA LYS A 98 7.51 9.88 24.13
C LYS A 98 6.75 11.03 23.45
N ASN A 99 7.23 11.49 22.30
CA ASN A 99 6.59 12.54 21.51
C ASN A 99 5.65 11.98 20.40
N GLY A 100 5.17 10.75 20.55
CA GLY A 100 4.22 10.12 19.63
C GLY A 100 4.80 9.63 18.32
N LYS A 101 6.02 10.04 17.97
CA LYS A 101 6.67 9.68 16.71
C LYS A 101 7.19 8.26 16.76
N LEU A 102 7.10 7.55 15.64
CA LEU A 102 7.58 6.18 15.55
C LEU A 102 9.11 6.10 15.63
N LYS A 103 9.60 5.07 16.31
CA LYS A 103 11.03 4.74 16.34
C LYS A 103 11.44 4.17 14.99
N ARG A 104 12.58 4.60 14.46
CA ARG A 104 13.15 4.04 13.21
C ARG A 104 13.43 2.56 13.42
N LYS A 105 13.02 1.73 12.47
CA LYS A 105 13.33 0.29 12.43
C LYS A 105 14.23 -0.01 11.23
N ASN A 106 14.98 -1.10 11.32
CA ASN A 106 15.78 -1.58 10.19
C ASN A 106 14.84 -1.99 9.05
N ILE A 107 15.15 -1.54 7.83
CA ILE A 107 14.36 -1.85 6.65
C ILE A 107 14.66 -3.31 6.24
N PRO A 108 13.67 -4.22 6.24
CA PRO A 108 13.86 -5.60 5.83
C PRO A 108 14.37 -5.71 4.39
N SER A 109 15.08 -6.80 4.07
CA SER A 109 15.61 -7.06 2.72
C SER A 109 14.50 -7.09 1.66
N TRP A 110 13.35 -7.71 1.98
CA TRP A 110 12.22 -7.78 1.06
C TRP A 110 11.62 -6.39 0.75
N VAL A 111 11.60 -5.47 1.72
CA VAL A 111 11.15 -4.09 1.52
C VAL A 111 12.10 -3.35 0.60
N ARG A 112 13.42 -3.47 0.83
CA ARG A 112 14.43 -2.87 -0.05
C ARG A 112 14.27 -3.37 -1.49
N LYS A 113 14.09 -4.68 -1.66
CA LYS A 113 13.86 -5.30 -2.98
C LYS A 113 12.59 -4.75 -3.65
N ALA A 114 11.48 -4.66 -2.92
CA ALA A 114 10.22 -4.15 -3.47
C ALA A 114 10.31 -2.67 -3.88
N VAL A 115 10.91 -1.82 -3.04
CA VAL A 115 11.13 -0.40 -3.34
C VAL A 115 12.08 -0.24 -4.53
N TYR A 116 13.15 -1.03 -4.58
CA TYR A 116 14.08 -1.04 -5.72
C TYR A 116 13.38 -1.35 -7.04
N PHE A 117 12.52 -2.36 -7.08
CA PHE A 117 11.77 -2.71 -8.30
C PHE A 117 10.73 -1.64 -8.67
N ARG A 118 9.99 -1.11 -7.69
CA ARG A 118 9.07 0.00 -7.90
C ARG A 118 9.77 1.20 -8.54
N ASP A 119 10.93 1.56 -8.00
CA ASP A 119 11.72 2.72 -8.41
C ASP A 119 12.70 2.40 -9.56
N ARG A 120 12.64 1.17 -10.10
CA ARG A 120 13.45 0.66 -11.22
C ARG A 120 14.96 0.82 -11.04
N GLY A 121 15.44 0.71 -9.81
CA GLY A 121 16.85 0.90 -9.48
C GLY A 121 17.37 2.29 -9.82
N ARG A 122 16.53 3.33 -9.74
CA ARG A 122 16.91 4.71 -10.02
C ARG A 122 16.52 5.63 -8.88
N CYS A 123 17.29 6.69 -8.70
CA CYS A 123 16.94 7.75 -7.75
C CYS A 123 15.60 8.36 -8.16
N VAL A 124 14.62 8.37 -7.26
CA VAL A 124 13.30 8.89 -7.60
C VAL A 124 13.28 10.40 -7.87
N LEU A 125 14.27 11.16 -7.38
CA LEU A 125 14.30 12.62 -7.55
C LEU A 125 15.04 13.07 -8.81
N CYS A 126 16.19 12.46 -9.11
CA CYS A 126 17.06 12.88 -10.22
C CYS A 126 17.26 11.83 -11.32
N ASN A 127 16.61 10.66 -11.21
CA ASN A 127 16.69 9.54 -12.16
C ASN A 127 18.09 8.91 -12.34
N LYS A 128 19.06 9.28 -11.49
CA LYS A 128 20.41 8.68 -11.45
C LYS A 128 20.29 7.15 -11.33
N ASP A 129 21.08 6.43 -12.12
CA ASP A 129 21.16 4.97 -12.06
C ASP A 129 21.75 4.51 -10.72
N LEU A 130 21.03 3.63 -10.03
CA LEU A 130 21.42 3.00 -8.77
C LEU A 130 21.38 1.47 -8.91
N SER A 131 21.30 0.96 -10.15
CA SER A 131 21.22 -0.47 -10.42
C SER A 131 22.55 -1.19 -10.26
N GLY A 132 23.67 -0.44 -10.24
CA GLY A 132 25.02 -1.00 -10.28
C GLY A 132 25.38 -1.61 -11.64
N THR A 133 24.54 -1.46 -12.67
CA THR A 133 24.80 -2.01 -14.01
C THR A 133 25.64 -1.06 -14.85
N LEU A 134 25.36 0.26 -14.77
CA LEU A 134 26.10 1.27 -15.53
C LEU A 134 27.24 1.90 -14.72
N ASN A 135 27.06 2.04 -13.40
CA ASN A 135 28.05 2.61 -12.50
C ASN A 135 27.93 2.00 -11.09
N LEU A 136 29.03 1.44 -10.57
CA LEU A 136 29.11 0.82 -9.25
C LEU A 136 29.32 1.82 -8.11
N ASP A 137 29.78 3.04 -8.40
CA ASP A 137 30.04 4.09 -7.41
C ASP A 137 28.76 4.75 -6.90
N ASN A 138 27.66 4.61 -7.64
CA ASN A 138 26.37 5.18 -7.27
C ASN A 138 25.75 4.40 -6.11
N VAL A 139 25.76 4.98 -4.91
CA VAL A 139 25.23 4.35 -3.70
C VAL A 139 23.72 4.58 -3.56
N ALA A 140 22.97 3.48 -3.50
CA ALA A 140 21.54 3.45 -3.19
C ALA A 140 21.26 3.74 -1.72
N ASN A 141 20.31 4.64 -1.45
CA ASN A 141 19.81 4.97 -0.12
C ASN A 141 18.29 4.73 -0.09
N TYR A 142 17.81 4.14 1.01
CA TYR A 142 16.39 3.92 1.25
C TYR A 142 15.96 4.83 2.39
N ASP A 143 15.07 5.77 2.10
CA ASP A 143 14.61 6.73 3.10
C ASP A 143 13.11 6.98 2.98
N HIS A 144 12.55 7.60 4.01
CA HIS A 144 11.12 7.82 4.09
C HIS A 144 10.64 8.92 3.14
N ILE A 145 9.48 8.73 2.48
CA ILE A 145 8.79 9.77 1.70
C ILE A 145 8.37 10.90 2.65
N VAL A 146 7.63 10.55 3.71
CA VAL A 146 7.34 11.41 4.86
C VAL A 146 8.28 11.04 6.01
N PRO A 147 9.17 11.93 6.45
CA PRO A 147 10.13 11.61 7.51
C PRO A 147 9.48 11.25 8.85
N LEU A 148 10.15 10.40 9.64
CA LEU A 148 9.71 10.06 11.01
C LEU A 148 9.64 11.30 11.93
N SER A 149 10.41 12.35 11.63
CA SER A 149 10.33 13.64 12.33
C SER A 149 8.98 14.33 12.11
N ASN A 150 8.26 14.01 11.05
CA ASN A 150 6.96 14.59 10.69
C ASN A 150 5.88 13.50 10.74
N PHE A 151 5.91 12.65 11.78
CA PHE A 151 4.94 11.59 12.01
C PHE A 151 4.81 10.54 10.88
N GLY A 152 5.79 10.46 9.99
CA GLY A 152 5.91 9.34 9.05
C GLY A 152 6.06 8.00 9.76
N PHE A 153 5.69 6.92 9.08
CA PHE A 153 5.69 5.57 9.65
C PHE A 153 6.55 4.59 8.86
N ASN A 154 6.94 3.48 9.51
CA ASN A 154 7.86 2.47 8.96
C ASN A 154 7.13 1.46 8.06
N ASP A 155 6.48 1.95 7.01
CA ASP A 155 5.78 1.11 6.04
C ASP A 155 6.45 1.15 4.67
N ILE A 156 6.27 0.08 3.89
CA ILE A 156 6.81 -0.03 2.53
C ILE A 156 6.31 1.10 1.62
N SER A 157 5.06 1.53 1.75
CA SER A 157 4.49 2.65 0.99
C SER A 157 5.21 3.96 1.27
N ASN A 158 5.78 4.12 2.46
CA ASN A 158 6.50 5.32 2.88
C ASN A 158 8.01 5.26 2.57
N MET A 159 8.51 4.26 1.86
CA MET A 159 9.94 4.15 1.52
C MET A 159 10.18 4.56 0.06
N GLN A 160 11.35 5.13 -0.22
CA GLN A 160 11.79 5.46 -1.59
C GLN A 160 13.30 5.31 -1.79
N LEU A 161 13.68 5.09 -3.05
CA LEU A 161 15.06 4.92 -3.47
C LEU A 161 15.69 6.25 -3.89
N LEU A 162 16.82 6.61 -3.27
CA LEU A 162 17.53 7.87 -3.50
C LEU A 162 19.02 7.63 -3.74
N CYS A 163 19.63 8.49 -4.56
CA CYS A 163 21.09 8.57 -4.60
C CYS A 163 21.61 9.31 -3.37
N LYS A 164 22.91 9.17 -3.09
CA LYS A 164 23.56 9.83 -1.95
C LYS A 164 23.32 11.34 -1.95
N GLU A 165 23.43 12.00 -3.10
CA GLU A 165 23.33 13.46 -3.20
C GLU A 165 21.92 13.95 -2.93
N CYS A 166 20.88 13.32 -3.51
CA CYS A 166 19.49 13.69 -3.25
C CYS A 166 19.06 13.36 -1.82
N ASN A 167 19.54 12.24 -1.27
CA ASN A 167 19.29 11.88 0.12
C ASN A 167 19.88 12.91 1.10
N GLN A 168 21.03 13.50 0.74
CA GLN A 168 21.69 14.50 1.58
C GLN A 168 21.18 15.93 1.33
N ASN A 169 20.98 16.33 0.09
CA ASN A 169 20.65 17.72 -0.21
C ASN A 169 19.15 18.00 -0.11
N ASP A 170 18.31 17.12 -0.64
CA ASP A 170 16.88 17.38 -0.79
C ASP A 170 16.06 16.84 0.40
N LYS A 171 16.51 15.74 1.03
CA LYS A 171 15.78 15.12 2.16
C LYS A 171 16.22 15.58 3.54
N HIS A 172 17.42 16.14 3.71
CA HIS A 172 17.86 16.62 5.02
C HIS A 172 17.00 17.77 5.58
N GLY A 173 16.26 18.49 4.72
CA GLY A 173 15.32 19.54 5.15
C GLY A 173 14.13 19.03 5.97
N GLY A 174 13.88 17.71 5.99
CA GLY A 174 12.79 17.11 6.76
C GLY A 174 11.42 17.17 6.09
N ASP A 175 11.35 17.65 4.85
CA ASP A 175 10.10 17.75 4.12
C ASP A 175 9.65 16.42 3.50
N ALA A 176 8.32 16.28 3.42
CA ALA A 176 7.68 15.21 2.68
C ALA A 176 7.91 15.44 1.18
N THR A 177 8.71 14.58 0.56
CA THR A 177 9.19 14.82 -0.82
C THR A 177 9.31 13.51 -1.57
N THR A 178 8.82 13.52 -2.80
CA THR A 178 9.07 12.53 -3.85
C THR A 178 8.91 13.22 -5.21
N SER A 179 8.99 12.48 -6.32
CA SER A 179 8.75 13.06 -7.65
C SER A 179 7.66 12.33 -8.45
N SER A 180 7.06 13.08 -9.38
CA SER A 180 6.22 12.55 -10.45
C SER A 180 7.03 12.19 -11.71
N PHE A 181 8.36 12.25 -11.66
CA PHE A 181 9.22 11.93 -12.80
C PHE A 181 9.34 10.41 -12.96
N TYR A 182 8.39 9.83 -13.67
CA TYR A 182 8.46 8.44 -14.11
C TYR A 182 9.14 8.38 -15.47
N HIS A 183 9.95 7.35 -15.70
CA HIS A 183 10.54 7.14 -17.02
C HIS A 183 9.41 6.87 -18.03
N SER A 184 9.44 7.60 -19.15
CA SER A 184 8.59 7.31 -20.31
C SER A 184 8.85 5.88 -20.76
N TRP A 185 7.79 5.14 -21.06
CA TRP A 185 7.90 3.79 -21.61
C TRP A 185 8.01 3.79 -23.15
N TYR A 186 8.05 4.97 -23.76
CA TYR A 186 8.18 5.20 -25.21
C TYR A 186 9.30 6.21 -25.49
#